data_AF-A0A256ZL19-F1
#
_entry.id   AF-A0A256ZL19-F1
#
_cell.length_a   1.000
_cell.length_b   1.000
_cell.length_c   1.000
_cell.angle_alpha   90.00
_cell.angle_beta   90.00
_cell.angle_gamma   90.00
#
_symmetry.space_group_name_H-M   'P 1'
#
loop_
_entity.id
_entity.type
_entity.pdbx_description
1 polymer ?
#
loop_
_entity_poly.entity_id
_entity_poly.type
_entity_poly.pdbx_seq_one_letter_code
_entity_poly.pdbx_strand_id
1 'polypeptide(L)'
;MFSAQDSGFGIDVGDEYFFGDTVYVDVNAPDGATVNFSITAPDDSVESFFLMDIGSFTHLYLPSEVGFYCVSARVFYLVDILLSLSKKKALECGETNFIFKVLIDMLHA
;
A
#
# COMPACT_ATOMS: atom_id res chain seq x y z
N MET A 1 -17.29 14.62 5.84
CA MET A 1 -18.19 13.45 5.94
C MET A 1 -17.51 12.36 5.14
N PHE A 2 -16.82 11.42 5.80
CA PHE A 2 -16.14 10.31 5.13
C PHE A 2 -17.09 9.11 5.15
N SER A 3 -17.41 8.57 3.98
CA SER A 3 -18.27 7.41 3.81
C SER A 3 -17.70 6.52 2.72
N ALA A 4 -17.01 5.47 3.12
CA ALA A 4 -17.26 4.08 2.74
C ALA A 4 -16.10 3.25 3.31
N GLN A 5 -16.35 2.58 4.44
CA GLN A 5 -15.62 1.36 4.78
C GLN A 5 -16.12 0.28 3.83
N ASP A 6 -15.44 0.12 2.71
CA ASP A 6 -15.44 -1.13 1.97
C ASP A 6 -14.06 -1.76 2.18
N SER A 7 -14.03 -3.07 2.37
CA SER A 7 -12.82 -3.86 2.57
C SER A 7 -11.90 -3.78 1.33
N GLY A 8 -11.09 -2.72 1.26
CA GLY A 8 -10.17 -2.43 0.17
C GLY A 8 -8.98 -1.63 0.69
N PHE A 9 -7.80 -1.97 0.19
CA PHE A 9 -6.54 -1.26 0.43
C PHE A 9 -6.72 0.23 0.10
N GLY A 10 -6.34 1.12 1.02
CA GLY A 10 -6.67 2.54 0.97
C GLY A 10 -5.57 3.40 0.37
N ILE A 11 -5.44 3.40 -0.96
CA ILE A 11 -5.16 4.62 -1.73
C ILE A 11 -6.04 4.55 -2.96
N ASP A 12 -6.77 5.63 -3.25
CA ASP A 12 -7.59 5.70 -4.45
C ASP A 12 -6.67 5.67 -5.69
N VAL A 13 -6.95 4.72 -6.59
CA VAL A 13 -6.22 4.57 -7.84
C VAL A 13 -6.43 5.83 -8.67
N GLY A 14 -5.36 6.59 -8.92
CA GLY A 14 -5.39 7.79 -9.78
C GLY A 14 -5.21 9.13 -9.06
N ASP A 15 -4.80 9.13 -7.79
CA ASP A 15 -4.48 10.38 -7.10
C ASP A 15 -3.29 11.14 -7.71
N GLU A 16 -3.44 12.45 -7.80
CA GLU A 16 -2.40 13.39 -8.23
C GLU A 16 -1.90 14.18 -7.01
N TYR A 17 -0.58 14.22 -6.83
CA TYR A 17 0.12 14.93 -5.75
C TYR A 17 1.03 16.01 -6.35
N PHE A 18 1.35 17.05 -5.58
CA PHE A 18 2.35 18.03 -6.01
C PHE A 18 3.73 17.69 -5.46
N PHE A 19 4.76 18.12 -6.17
CA PHE A 19 6.13 17.98 -5.72
C PHE A 19 6.34 18.68 -4.38
N GLY A 20 6.89 17.95 -3.40
CA GLY A 20 7.04 18.42 -2.02
C GLY A 20 5.89 18.04 -1.09
N ASP A 21 4.77 17.54 -1.62
CA ASP A 21 3.71 16.95 -0.78
C ASP A 21 4.16 15.61 -0.23
N THR A 22 3.76 15.32 1.01
CA THR A 22 3.89 13.97 1.57
C THR A 22 2.71 13.12 1.11
N VAL A 23 3.03 11.98 0.50
CA VAL A 23 2.07 10.96 0.09
C VAL A 23 1.86 9.99 1.25
N TYR A 24 0.59 9.75 1.60
CA TYR A 24 0.21 8.81 2.65
C TYR A 24 -0.23 7.51 2.00
N VAL A 25 0.45 6.41 2.34
CA VAL A 25 0.16 5.08 1.83
C VAL A 25 -0.40 4.22 2.94
N ASP A 26 -1.72 3.99 2.92
CA ASP A 26 -2.38 3.13 3.89
C ASP A 26 -2.47 1.69 3.37
N VAL A 27 -1.78 0.80 4.07
CA VAL A 27 -1.85 -0.65 3.85
C VAL A 27 -2.75 -1.24 4.91
N ASN A 28 -3.92 -1.74 4.50
CA ASN A 28 -4.85 -2.44 5.36
C ASN A 28 -4.62 -3.94 5.28
N ALA A 29 -4.13 -4.54 6.37
CA ALA A 29 -3.83 -5.97 6.45
C ALA A 29 -4.35 -6.57 7.77
N PRO A 30 -4.76 -7.85 7.78
CA PRO A 30 -5.17 -8.53 9.02
C PRO A 30 -4.06 -8.52 10.08
N ASP A 31 -4.44 -8.55 11.36
CA ASP A 31 -3.49 -8.63 12.47
C ASP A 31 -2.57 -9.85 12.33
N GLY A 32 -1.26 -9.63 12.55
CA GLY A 32 -0.24 -10.67 12.38
C GLY A 32 0.07 -11.01 10.92
N ALA A 33 -0.39 -10.20 9.96
CA ALA A 33 0.05 -10.33 8.58
C ALA A 33 1.51 -9.88 8.41
N THR A 34 2.18 -10.56 7.49
CA THR A 34 3.48 -10.13 6.96
C THR A 34 3.26 -9.38 5.65
N VAL A 35 3.89 -8.23 5.49
CA VAL A 35 3.76 -7.37 4.31
C VAL A 35 5.11 -7.17 3.65
N ASN A 36 5.15 -7.40 2.33
CA ASN A 36 6.22 -6.93 1.47
C ASN A 36 5.69 -5.72 0.69
N PHE A 37 6.26 -4.55 0.95
CA PHE A 37 5.82 -3.27 0.40
C PHE A 37 6.96 -2.64 -0.40
N SER A 38 6.67 -2.07 -1.56
CA SER A 38 7.65 -1.35 -2.36
C SER A 38 7.06 -0.17 -3.10
N ILE A 39 7.85 0.89 -3.23
CA ILE A 39 7.57 2.07 -4.06
C ILE A 39 8.68 2.16 -5.11
N THR A 40 8.30 2.21 -6.38
CA THR A 40 9.18 2.44 -7.52
C THR A 40 8.97 3.86 -8.02
N ALA A 41 10.05 4.63 -8.07
CA ALA A 41 10.08 6.00 -8.58
C ALA A 41 10.19 6.05 -10.12
N PRO A 42 9.96 7.23 -10.73
CA PRO A 42 10.09 7.42 -12.17
C PRO A 42 11.48 7.09 -12.74
N ASP A 43 12.54 7.26 -11.95
CA ASP A 43 13.92 6.88 -12.29
C ASP A 43 14.23 5.38 -12.11
N ASP A 44 13.21 4.55 -11.88
CA ASP A 44 13.29 3.12 -11.57
C ASP A 44 13.98 2.79 -10.23
N SER A 45 14.29 3.77 -9.39
CA SER A 45 14.75 3.51 -8.03
C SER A 45 13.62 2.89 -7.20
N VAL A 46 13.98 1.93 -6.34
CA VAL A 46 13.01 1.17 -5.55
C VAL A 46 13.33 1.29 -4.07
N GLU A 47 12.36 1.76 -3.30
CA GLU A 47 12.34 1.63 -1.86
C GLU A 47 11.47 0.43 -1.49
N SER A 48 11.97 -0.48 -0.66
CA SER A 48 11.23 -1.69 -0.28
C SER A 48 11.40 -2.04 1.19
N PHE A 49 10.34 -2.57 1.78
CA PHE A 49 10.25 -2.93 3.18
C PHE A 49 9.63 -4.30 3.33
N PHE A 50 10.20 -5.08 4.24
CA PHE A 50 9.62 -6.34 4.68
C PHE A 50 9.22 -6.21 6.15
N LEU A 51 7.91 -6.23 6.38
CA LEU A 51 7.28 -5.95 7.67
C LEU A 51 6.62 -7.22 8.17
N MET A 52 7.13 -7.79 9.27
CA MET A 52 6.63 -9.04 9.86
C MET A 52 5.69 -8.75 11.03
N ASP A 53 4.60 -9.52 11.12
CA ASP A 53 3.62 -9.50 12.22
C ASP A 53 3.08 -8.09 12.56
N ILE A 54 3.00 -7.19 11.56
CA ILE A 54 2.62 -5.78 11.77
C ILE A 54 1.11 -5.58 11.61
N GLY A 55 0.46 -6.28 10.68
CA GLY A 55 -0.92 -5.96 10.28
C GLY A 55 -1.01 -4.65 9.48
N SER A 56 -2.06 -3.85 9.69
CA SER A 56 -2.25 -2.57 8.98
C SER A 56 -1.26 -1.49 9.41
N PHE A 57 -0.80 -0.67 8.47
CA PHE A 57 0.08 0.47 8.74
C PHE A 57 -0.08 1.59 7.70
N THR A 58 0.38 2.79 8.07
CA THR A 58 0.52 3.94 7.17
C THR A 58 2.00 4.22 6.93
N HIS A 59 2.42 4.28 5.67
CA HIS A 59 3.75 4.72 5.27
C HIS A 59 3.69 6.13 4.69
N LEU A 60 4.56 7.02 5.18
CA LEU A 60 4.67 8.39 4.70
C LEU A 60 5.85 8.46 3.74
N TYR A 61 5.56 8.81 2.49
CA TYR A 61 6.55 8.89 1.43
C TYR A 61 6.65 10.34 0.92
N LEU A 62 7.88 10.85 0.78
CA LEU A 62 8.15 12.17 0.21
C LEU A 62 8.76 11.98 -1.18
N PRO A 63 8.01 12.20 -2.27
CA PRO A 63 8.52 12.05 -3.62
C PRO A 63 9.72 12.95 -3.89
N SER A 64 10.76 12.37 -4.48
CA SER A 64 12.02 13.05 -4.84
C SER A 64 12.00 13.66 -6.23
N GLU A 65 11.03 13.32 -7.08
CA GLU A 65 10.89 13.84 -8.44
C GLU A 65 9.43 13.84 -8.93
N VAL A 66 9.22 14.40 -10.12
CA VAL A 66 7.92 14.50 -10.79
C VAL A 66 7.78 13.33 -11.75
N GLY A 67 6.62 12.67 -11.75
CA GLY A 67 6.36 11.55 -12.63
C GLY A 67 5.37 10.55 -12.06
N PHE A 68 5.37 9.34 -12.61
CA PHE A 68 4.53 8.25 -12.15
C PHE A 68 5.30 7.36 -11.18
N TYR A 69 4.73 7.16 -10.00
CA TYR A 69 5.23 6.24 -9.01
C TYR A 69 4.36 4.99 -9.00
N CYS A 70 4.99 3.82 -8.91
CA CYS A 70 4.30 2.55 -8.78
C CYS A 70 4.46 2.03 -7.36
N VAL A 71 3.38 1.60 -6.74
CA VAL A 71 3.41 1.01 -5.41
C VAL A 71 2.85 -0.39 -5.46
N SER A 72 3.57 -1.31 -4.82
CA SER A 72 3.20 -2.72 -4.71
C SER A 72 3.15 -3.13 -3.25
N ALA A 73 2.08 -3.81 -2.86
CA ALA A 73 1.93 -4.42 -1.55
C ALA A 73 1.52 -5.88 -1.71
N ARG A 74 2.30 -6.79 -1.14
CA ARG A 74 1.98 -8.21 -0.98
C ARG A 74 1.79 -8.52 0.50
N VAL A 75 0.60 -9.00 0.85
CA VAL A 75 0.20 -9.29 2.23
C VAL A 75 0.00 -10.79 2.39
N PHE A 76 0.74 -11.40 3.31
CA PHE A 76 0.66 -12.80 3.67
C PHE A 76 0.04 -12.94 5.05
N TYR A 77 -1.03 -13.71 5.17
CA TYR A 77 -1.72 -13.92 6.44
C TYR A 77 -2.29 -15.33 6.55
N LEU A 78 -2.46 -15.80 7.78
CA LEU A 78 -3.07 -17.09 8.06
C LEU A 78 -4.58 -16.92 8.25
N VAL A 79 -5.36 -17.69 7.52
CA VAL A 79 -6.81 -17.81 7.73
C VAL A 79 -7.14 -19.12 8.41
N ASP A 80 -8.06 -19.07 9.36
CA ASP A 80 -8.65 -20.27 9.94
C ASP A 80 -9.71 -20.84 8.98
N ILE A 81 -9.46 -22.03 8.45
CA ILE A 81 -10.44 -22.77 7.64
C ILE A 81 -11.09 -23.84 8.50
N LEU A 82 -12.41 -23.79 8.61
CA LEU A 82 -13.22 -24.84 9.21
C LEU A 82 -13.57 -25.90 8.15
N LEU A 83 -12.93 -27.06 8.25
CA LEU A 83 -13.28 -28.24 7.46
C LEU A 83 -13.78 -29.33 8.40
N SER A 84 -15.06 -29.66 8.27
CA SER A 84 -15.70 -30.87 8.83
C SER A 84 -15.15 -31.26 10.22
N LEU A 85 -15.41 -30.43 11.24
CA LEU A 85 -15.03 -30.63 12.65
C LEU A 85 -13.53 -30.51 12.98
N SER A 86 -12.68 -30.02 12.06
CA SER A 86 -11.28 -29.68 12.34
C SER A 86 -10.99 -28.21 12.04
N LYS A 87 -10.21 -27.55 12.91
CA LYS A 87 -9.62 -26.23 12.64
C LYS A 87 -8.25 -26.43 11.98
N LYS A 88 -8.06 -25.90 10.77
CA LYS A 88 -6.75 -25.83 10.11
C LYS A 88 -6.44 -24.39 9.76
N LYS A 89 -5.16 -24.03 9.73
CA LYS A 89 -4.71 -22.75 9.18
C LYS A 89 -4.25 -22.92 7.74
N ALA A 90 -4.66 -22.01 6.87
CA ALA A 90 -4.14 -21.89 5.52
C ALA A 90 -3.42 -20.55 5.37
N LEU A 91 -2.35 -20.54 4.57
CA LEU A 91 -1.67 -19.31 4.19
C LEU A 91 -2.37 -18.72 2.97
N GLU A 92 -2.87 -17.49 3.10
CA GLU A 92 -3.40 -16.69 2.00
C GLU A 92 -2.44 -15.56 1.65
N CYS A 93 -2.52 -15.11 0.40
CA CYS A 93 -1.74 -14.00 -0.13
C CYS A 93 -2.68 -13.05 -0.88
N GLY A 94 -2.73 -11.79 -0.44
CA GLY A 94 -3.33 -10.69 -1.19
C GLY A 94 -2.23 -9.86 -1.86
N GLU A 95 -2.43 -9.47 -3.12
CA GLU A 95 -1.55 -8.53 -3.83
C GLU A 95 -2.37 -7.34 -4.29
N THR A 96 -1.83 -6.14 -4.14
CA THR A 96 -2.41 -4.90 -4.67
C THR A 96 -1.29 -4.04 -5.24
N ASN A 97 -1.52 -3.51 -6.43
CA ASN A 97 -0.63 -2.58 -7.12
C ASN A 97 -1.42 -1.33 -7.46
N PHE A 98 -0.86 -0.15 -7.21
CA PHE A 98 -1.46 1.13 -7.60
C PHE A 98 -0.40 2.09 -8.13
N ILE A 99 -0.85 3.10 -8.88
CA ILE A 99 0.01 4.12 -9.48
C ILE A 99 -0.53 5.48 -9.06
N PHE A 100 0.35 6.36 -8.59
CA PHE A 100 0.04 7.77 -8.36
C PHE A 100 0.96 8.66 -9.19
N LYS A 101 0.54 9.89 -9.44
CA LYS A 101 1.31 10.83 -10.25
C LYS A 101 1.69 12.07 -9.43
N VAL A 102 2.95 12.43 -9.47
CA VAL A 102 3.46 13.67 -8.90
C VAL A 102 3.62 14.71 -10.00
N LEU A 103 3.09 15.91 -9.75
CA LEU A 103 3.06 17.04 -10.66
C LEU A 103 3.98 18.17 -10.16
N ILE A 104 4.39 19.04 -11.07
CA ILE A 104 5.03 20.32 -10.70
C ILE A 104 3.94 21.24 -10.13
N ASP A 105 4.20 21.88 -8.99
CA ASP A 105 3.38 23.00 -8.53
C ASP A 105 3.59 24.21 -9.45
N MET A 106 2.57 24.56 -10.22
CA MET A 106 2.59 25.75 -11.10
C MET A 106 2.07 27.02 -10.40
N LEU A 107 1.69 26.97 -9.11
CA LEU A 107 1.16 28.13 -8.38
C LEU A 107 2.23 29.06 -7.79
N HIS A 108 3.52 28.74 -7.93
CA HIS A 108 4.63 29.57 -7.45
C HIS A 108 5.72 29.81 -8.51
N ALA A 109 5.34 30.15 -9.74
CA ALA A 109 6.25 30.63 -10.80
C ALA A 109 6.19 32.15 -10.96
#